data_AF-A0A498NYI4-F1
#
_entry.id   AF-A0A498NYI4-F1
#
_cell.length_a   1.000
_cell.length_b   1.000
_cell.length_c   1.000
_cell.angle_alpha   90.00
_cell.angle_beta   90.00
_cell.angle_gamma   90.00
#
_symmetry.space_group_name_H-M   'P 1'
#
loop_
_entity.id
_entity.type
_entity.pdbx_description
1 polymer ?
#
loop_
_entity_poly.entity_id
_entity_poly.type
_entity_poly.pdbx_seq_one_letter_code
_entity_poly.pdbx_strand_id
1 'polypeptide(L)'
;MDEEPSAAEEQAYYDLVKAFMAEVRQYLRDLNLIIKVFREPFASNAMLFSPHVSPALRHPPAALSPAHPCVFPQDVENIFSRIVDIHEVTVKLLGLIEDTVEMTDEGSPHPLVGSCFEDLAEELAFDPYETYAQDILRSGFHDHFLSQLSKPGAAIYLQSICEGFKEAVQYVLPRLLLTPVYHCLHYFEILKASVSDASHNAPH
;
A
#
# COMPACT_ATOMS: atom_id res chain seq x y z
N MET A 1 19.31 -18.66 -34.56
CA MET A 1 19.80 -19.62 -33.56
C MET A 1 19.10 -19.18 -32.31
N ASP A 2 17.92 -19.75 -32.08
CA ASP A 2 17.19 -19.60 -30.83
C ASP A 2 18.00 -20.36 -29.79
N GLU A 3 18.72 -19.62 -28.94
CA GLU A 3 19.45 -20.19 -27.83
C GLU A 3 18.40 -20.47 -26.76
N GLU A 4 18.01 -21.75 -26.65
CA GLU A 4 17.09 -22.27 -25.64
C GLU A 4 17.58 -21.80 -24.25
N PRO A 5 16.72 -21.21 -23.40
CA PRO A 5 17.15 -20.69 -22.11
C PRO A 5 17.86 -21.78 -21.31
N SER A 6 18.99 -21.42 -20.70
CA SER A 6 19.79 -22.39 -19.95
C SER A 6 19.04 -22.79 -18.68
N ALA A 7 19.15 -24.06 -18.26
CA ALA A 7 18.60 -24.53 -16.98
C ALA A 7 19.05 -23.69 -15.76
N ALA A 8 20.17 -22.96 -15.90
CA ALA A 8 20.63 -22.00 -14.88
C ALA A 8 19.78 -20.71 -14.81
N GLU A 9 19.25 -20.24 -15.94
CA GLU A 9 18.40 -19.04 -16.04
C GLU A 9 16.99 -19.33 -15.52
N GLU A 10 16.44 -20.50 -15.84
CA GLU A 10 15.15 -20.96 -15.31
C GLU A 10 15.16 -21.09 -13.78
N GLN A 11 16.24 -21.66 -13.23
CA GLN A 11 16.44 -21.76 -11.79
C GLN A 11 16.56 -20.38 -11.13
N ALA A 12 17.25 -19.43 -11.78
CA ALA A 12 17.41 -18.07 -11.29
C ALA A 12 16.07 -17.32 -11.24
N TYR A 13 15.22 -17.49 -12.25
CA TYR A 13 13.88 -16.90 -12.27
C TYR A 13 13.00 -17.48 -11.14
N TYR A 14 13.01 -18.80 -10.94
CA TYR A 14 12.24 -19.42 -9.87
C TYR A 14 12.70 -18.96 -8.47
N ASP A 15 14.01 -18.79 -8.27
CA ASP A 15 14.56 -18.23 -7.04
C ASP A 15 14.20 -16.76 -6.85
N LEU A 16 14.16 -15.96 -7.93
CA LEU A 16 13.65 -14.59 -7.93
C LEU A 16 12.17 -14.54 -7.50
N VAL A 17 11.31 -15.39 -8.07
CA VAL A 17 9.88 -15.46 -7.71
C VAL A 17 9.72 -15.81 -6.22
N LYS A 18 10.46 -16.80 -5.73
CA LYS A 18 10.44 -17.16 -4.29
C LYS A 18 10.86 -16.02 -3.39
N ALA A 19 11.97 -15.34 -3.72
CA ALA A 19 12.45 -14.18 -2.97
C ALA A 19 11.39 -13.08 -2.96
N PHE A 20 10.81 -12.77 -4.12
CA PHE A 20 9.77 -11.78 -4.25
C PHE A 20 8.53 -12.11 -3.40
N MET A 21 8.02 -13.35 -3.44
CA MET A 21 6.89 -13.74 -2.59
C MET A 21 7.20 -13.60 -1.10
N ALA A 22 8.44 -13.89 -0.67
CA ALA A 22 8.85 -13.70 0.72
C ALA A 22 8.87 -12.20 1.11
N GLU A 23 9.34 -11.34 0.20
CA GLU A 23 9.33 -9.89 0.36
C GLU A 23 7.91 -9.33 0.41
N VAL A 24 7.01 -9.71 -0.51
CA VAL A 24 5.60 -9.29 -0.50
C VAL A 24 4.91 -9.72 0.79
N ARG A 25 5.20 -10.92 1.32
CA ARG A 25 4.67 -11.35 2.62
C ARG A 25 5.20 -10.51 3.78
N GLN A 26 6.46 -10.08 3.75
CA GLN A 26 6.99 -9.14 4.75
C GLN A 26 6.32 -7.76 4.61
N TYR A 27 6.19 -7.27 3.39
CA TYR A 27 5.52 -6.01 3.12
C TYR A 27 4.06 -6.02 3.59
N LEU A 28 3.31 -7.12 3.37
CA LEU A 28 1.97 -7.28 3.92
C LEU A 28 1.95 -7.24 5.45
N ARG A 29 2.96 -7.76 6.14
CA ARG A 29 3.07 -7.62 7.61
C ARG A 29 3.24 -6.15 8.00
N ASP A 30 4.06 -5.41 7.27
CA ASP A 30 4.30 -3.99 7.52
C ASP A 30 3.03 -3.15 7.24
N LEU A 31 2.32 -3.44 6.15
CA LEU A 31 1.01 -2.83 5.85
C LEU A 31 -0.01 -3.13 6.94
N ASN A 32 -0.09 -4.39 7.40
CA ASN A 32 -0.97 -4.76 8.51
C ASN A 32 -0.61 -4.04 9.80
N LEU A 33 0.68 -3.84 10.08
CA LEU A 33 1.15 -3.06 11.22
C LEU A 33 0.67 -1.60 11.10
N ILE A 34 0.84 -0.97 9.94
CA ILE A 34 0.37 0.41 9.71
C ILE A 34 -1.15 0.50 9.88
N ILE A 35 -1.91 -0.43 9.30
CA ILE A 35 -3.38 -0.37 9.30
C ILE A 35 -3.96 -0.70 10.68
N LYS A 36 -3.59 -1.84 11.26
CA LYS A 36 -4.23 -2.37 12.48
C LYS A 36 -3.68 -1.73 13.76
N VAL A 37 -2.41 -1.36 13.78
CA VAL A 37 -1.77 -0.82 15.01
C VAL A 37 -1.76 0.71 14.99
N PHE A 38 -1.39 1.32 13.86
CA PHE A 38 -1.25 2.78 13.81
C PHE A 38 -2.50 3.50 13.32
N ARG A 39 -3.17 3.05 12.25
CA ARG A 39 -4.33 3.73 11.68
C ARG A 39 -5.60 3.55 12.52
N GLU A 40 -5.83 2.34 13.02
CA GLU A 40 -7.07 2.00 13.74
C GLU A 40 -7.36 2.91 14.95
N PRO A 41 -6.39 3.30 15.80
CA PRO A 41 -6.65 4.26 16.87
C PRO A 41 -7.08 5.66 16.39
N PHE A 42 -6.52 6.15 15.27
CA PHE A 42 -6.94 7.43 14.71
C PHE A 42 -8.36 7.36 14.15
N ALA A 43 -8.69 6.27 13.45
CA ALA A 43 -10.03 6.01 12.94
C ALA A 43 -11.07 5.80 14.07
N SER A 44 -10.69 5.17 15.17
CA SER A 44 -11.58 4.87 16.29
C SER A 44 -11.95 6.10 17.12
N ASN A 45 -11.13 7.15 17.10
CA ASN A 45 -11.39 8.41 17.80
C ASN A 45 -11.71 9.55 16.84
N ALA A 46 -12.80 9.38 16.07
CA ALA A 46 -13.26 10.35 15.08
C ALA A 46 -13.53 11.75 15.68
N MET A 47 -13.84 11.86 16.98
CA MET A 47 -14.01 13.19 17.60
C MET A 47 -12.71 14.01 17.67
N LEU A 48 -11.56 13.33 17.70
CA LEU A 48 -10.24 13.96 17.84
C LEU A 48 -9.53 14.13 16.47
N PHE A 49 -9.79 13.19 15.55
CA PHE A 49 -9.15 13.10 14.23
C PHE A 49 -10.16 13.11 13.05
N SER A 50 -11.27 13.86 13.16
CA SER A 50 -12.17 14.16 12.04
C SER A 50 -12.20 15.69 11.79
N PRO A 51 -12.30 16.15 10.53
CA PRO A 51 -12.31 17.57 10.22
C PRO A 51 -13.50 18.29 10.86
N HIS A 52 -13.15 19.32 11.61
CA HIS A 52 -13.81 20.63 11.69
C HIS A 52 -15.28 20.70 11.21
N VAL A 53 -16.24 20.59 12.15
CA VAL A 53 -17.52 21.26 11.97
C VAL A 53 -17.22 22.76 11.96
N SER A 54 -17.17 23.38 10.78
CA SER A 54 -17.07 24.83 10.66
C SER A 54 -18.21 25.48 11.46
N PRO A 55 -17.94 26.33 12.47
CA PRO A 55 -18.99 27.00 13.24
C PRO A 55 -19.82 28.00 12.42
N ALA A 56 -19.44 28.24 11.17
CA ALA A 56 -20.03 29.23 10.27
C ALA A 56 -21.37 28.83 9.63
N LEU A 57 -21.82 27.58 9.76
CA LEU A 57 -23.12 27.13 9.23
C LEU A 57 -24.22 27.08 10.29
N ARG A 58 -24.35 28.13 11.12
CA ARG A 58 -25.57 28.39 11.92
C ARG A 58 -26.71 29.01 11.08
N HIS A 59 -26.82 28.64 9.81
CA HIS A 59 -27.98 28.98 8.99
C HIS A 59 -28.56 27.70 8.38
N PRO A 60 -29.88 27.48 8.50
CA PRO A 60 -30.51 26.34 7.85
C PRO A 60 -30.38 26.52 6.33
N PRO A 61 -29.85 25.54 5.58
CA PRO A 61 -29.86 25.60 4.14
C PRO A 61 -31.30 25.47 3.67
N ALA A 62 -31.77 26.49 2.95
CA ALA A 62 -32.96 26.37 2.14
C ALA A 62 -32.68 25.30 1.06
N ALA A 63 -33.36 24.16 1.21
CA ALA A 63 -33.62 23.11 0.23
C ALA A 63 -32.63 23.00 -0.96
N LEU A 64 -31.70 22.05 -0.88
CA LEU A 64 -31.09 21.40 -2.05
C LEU A 64 -30.51 20.03 -1.67
N SER A 65 -31.06 18.99 -2.30
CA SER A 65 -30.56 17.62 -2.59
C SER A 65 -29.99 16.71 -1.48
N PRO A 66 -30.36 15.42 -1.42
CA PRO A 66 -29.76 14.43 -0.53
C PRO A 66 -28.46 13.90 -1.16
N ALA A 67 -27.44 14.75 -1.27
CA ALA A 67 -26.08 14.26 -1.39
C ALA A 67 -25.50 14.29 0.03
N HIS A 68 -25.47 13.14 0.68
CA HIS A 68 -24.78 12.97 1.96
C HIS A 68 -23.38 13.59 1.86
N PRO A 69 -23.00 14.55 2.71
CA PRO A 69 -21.59 14.81 2.89
C PRO A 69 -21.07 13.55 3.59
N CYS A 70 -20.40 12.68 2.85
CA CYS A 70 -19.65 11.60 3.44
C CYS A 70 -18.57 12.25 4.31
N VAL A 71 -18.85 12.40 5.61
CA VAL A 71 -17.90 12.88 6.61
C VAL A 71 -16.90 11.73 6.83
N PHE A 72 -16.07 11.47 5.83
CA PHE A 72 -14.90 10.66 6.03
C PHE A 72 -13.96 11.41 6.98
N PRO A 73 -13.29 10.72 7.91
CA PRO A 73 -12.34 11.34 8.80
C PRO A 73 -11.12 11.81 7.99
N GLN A 74 -11.23 12.99 7.37
CA GLN A 74 -10.25 13.57 6.46
C GLN A 74 -8.84 13.62 7.08
N ASP A 75 -8.73 13.82 8.40
CA ASP A 75 -7.43 13.81 9.06
C ASP A 75 -6.76 12.42 9.05
N VAL A 76 -7.54 11.33 9.12
CA VAL A 76 -7.04 9.95 8.98
C VAL A 76 -6.56 9.71 7.57
N GLU A 77 -7.36 10.10 6.57
CA GLU A 77 -6.99 9.96 5.16
C GLU A 77 -5.79 10.84 4.80
N ASN A 78 -5.64 12.02 5.41
CA ASN A 78 -4.47 12.89 5.19
C ASN A 78 -3.16 12.32 5.74
N ILE A 79 -3.21 11.40 6.72
CA ILE A 79 -2.02 10.75 7.30
C ILE A 79 -1.74 9.42 6.62
N PHE A 80 -2.79 8.62 6.38
CA PHE A 80 -2.66 7.24 5.95
C PHE A 80 -2.99 7.02 4.46
N SER A 81 -3.59 8.00 3.78
CA SER A 81 -3.94 7.97 2.35
C SER A 81 -4.55 6.62 1.92
N ARG A 82 -4.23 6.14 0.71
CA ARG A 82 -4.73 4.91 0.09
C ARG A 82 -4.07 3.63 0.62
N ILE A 83 -3.58 3.61 1.87
CA ILE A 83 -2.86 2.44 2.44
C ILE A 83 -3.72 1.16 2.45
N VAL A 84 -5.04 1.30 2.60
CA VAL A 84 -5.96 0.16 2.62
C VAL A 84 -6.07 -0.46 1.23
N ASP A 85 -6.23 0.36 0.19
CA ASP A 85 -6.33 -0.14 -1.19
C ASP A 85 -5.00 -0.72 -1.67
N ILE A 86 -3.87 -0.12 -1.25
CA ILE A 86 -2.53 -0.67 -1.45
C ILE A 86 -2.41 -2.06 -0.81
N HIS A 87 -2.93 -2.24 0.41
CA HIS A 87 -2.98 -3.55 1.04
C HIS A 87 -3.86 -4.54 0.26
N GLU A 88 -5.03 -4.12 -0.21
CA GLU A 88 -5.92 -4.96 -1.02
C GLU A 88 -5.27 -5.44 -2.32
N VAL A 89 -4.65 -4.54 -3.10
CA VAL A 89 -3.93 -4.95 -4.32
C VAL A 89 -2.74 -5.86 -4.01
N THR A 90 -2.03 -5.62 -2.90
CA THR A 90 -0.91 -6.47 -2.49
C THR A 90 -1.35 -7.88 -2.09
N VAL A 91 -2.49 -8.01 -1.40
CA VAL A 91 -3.10 -9.32 -1.09
C VAL A 91 -3.53 -10.04 -2.38
N LYS A 92 -4.18 -9.32 -3.31
CA LYS A 92 -4.60 -9.89 -4.60
C LYS A 92 -3.40 -10.38 -5.41
N LEU A 93 -2.35 -9.56 -5.53
CA LEU A 93 -1.12 -9.92 -6.24
C LEU A 93 -0.48 -11.17 -5.66
N LEU A 94 -0.30 -11.22 -4.33
CA LEU A 94 0.30 -12.39 -3.69
C LEU A 94 -0.55 -13.64 -3.93
N GLY A 95 -1.87 -13.55 -3.80
CA GLY A 95 -2.78 -14.67 -4.05
C GLY A 95 -2.69 -15.19 -5.48
N LEU A 96 -2.71 -14.30 -6.48
CA LEU A 96 -2.54 -14.68 -7.89
C LEU A 96 -1.21 -15.39 -8.16
N ILE A 97 -0.12 -14.90 -7.54
CA ILE A 97 1.20 -15.53 -7.67
C ILE A 97 1.23 -16.89 -6.97
N GLU A 98 0.67 -17.01 -5.76
CA GLU A 98 0.57 -18.28 -5.04
C GLU A 98 -0.21 -19.33 -5.85
N ASP A 99 -1.37 -18.94 -6.40
CA ASP A 99 -2.19 -19.81 -7.26
C ASP A 99 -1.43 -20.22 -8.53
N THR A 100 -0.72 -19.28 -9.17
CA THR A 100 0.08 -19.56 -10.38
C THR A 100 1.20 -20.55 -10.08
N VAL A 101 1.89 -20.38 -8.96
CA VAL A 101 2.96 -21.29 -8.54
C VAL A 101 2.40 -22.68 -8.20
N GLU A 102 1.25 -22.76 -7.54
CA GLU A 102 0.60 -24.03 -7.17
C GLU A 102 0.09 -24.80 -8.40
N MET A 103 -0.42 -24.08 -9.41
CA MET A 103 -1.02 -24.66 -10.62
C MET A 103 -0.02 -24.89 -11.77
N THR A 104 1.26 -24.56 -11.58
CA THR A 104 2.30 -24.79 -12.59
C THR A 104 2.71 -26.26 -12.61
N ASP A 105 2.54 -26.93 -13.75
CA ASP A 105 2.91 -28.35 -13.92
C ASP A 105 4.43 -28.57 -13.74
N GLU A 106 4.82 -29.72 -13.19
CA GLU A 106 6.24 -30.12 -13.01
C GLU A 106 7.04 -30.17 -14.32
N GLY A 107 6.36 -30.23 -15.47
CA GLY A 107 6.98 -30.18 -16.80
C GLY A 107 7.25 -28.76 -17.32
N SER A 108 6.82 -27.72 -16.59
CA SER A 108 7.06 -26.32 -16.94
C SER A 108 8.40 -25.86 -16.37
N PRO A 109 9.17 -25.03 -17.10
CA PRO A 109 10.49 -24.59 -16.66
C PRO A 109 10.41 -23.67 -15.41
N HIS A 110 9.37 -22.84 -15.33
CA HIS A 110 9.10 -21.96 -14.19
C HIS A 110 7.65 -21.43 -14.22
N PRO A 111 7.09 -20.98 -13.09
CA PRO A 111 5.76 -20.37 -13.05
C PRO A 111 5.73 -19.01 -13.78
N LEU A 112 4.72 -18.75 -14.62
CA LEU A 112 4.62 -17.51 -15.41
C LEU A 112 3.94 -16.38 -14.64
N VAL A 113 4.58 -15.89 -13.58
CA VAL A 113 3.95 -14.90 -12.67
C VAL A 113 3.81 -13.50 -13.27
N GLY A 114 4.38 -13.25 -14.45
CA GLY A 114 4.25 -11.98 -15.17
C GLY A 114 2.81 -11.64 -15.53
N SER A 115 1.99 -12.63 -15.89
CA SER A 115 0.57 -12.41 -16.22
C SER A 115 -0.23 -11.89 -15.02
N CYS A 116 0.13 -12.30 -13.80
CA CYS A 116 -0.52 -11.78 -12.58
C CYS A 116 -0.39 -10.26 -12.46
N PHE A 117 0.74 -9.70 -12.89
CA PHE A 117 0.94 -8.25 -12.89
C PHE A 117 0.24 -7.57 -14.06
N GLU A 118 0.24 -8.20 -15.23
CA GLU A 118 -0.44 -7.70 -16.43
C GLU A 118 -1.95 -7.56 -16.17
N ASP A 119 -2.60 -8.60 -15.63
CA ASP A 119 -4.02 -8.59 -15.29
C ASP A 119 -4.38 -7.46 -14.32
N LEU A 120 -3.55 -7.26 -13.28
CA LEU A 120 -3.76 -6.18 -12.30
C LEU A 120 -3.48 -4.80 -12.88
N ALA A 121 -2.51 -4.67 -13.80
CA ALA A 121 -2.18 -3.42 -14.45
C ALA A 121 -3.25 -3.00 -15.47
N GLU A 122 -3.84 -3.96 -16.20
CA GLU A 122 -4.94 -3.70 -17.15
C GLU A 122 -6.17 -3.09 -16.45
N GLU A 123 -6.44 -3.56 -15.22
CA GLU A 123 -7.52 -3.04 -14.37
C GLU A 123 -7.12 -1.80 -13.54
N LEU A 124 -5.98 -1.18 -13.83
CA LEU A 124 -5.45 -0.01 -13.12
C LEU A 124 -5.34 -0.22 -11.59
N ALA A 125 -5.12 -1.46 -11.14
CA ALA A 125 -5.12 -1.80 -9.72
C ALA A 125 -3.97 -1.15 -8.93
N PHE A 126 -2.95 -0.65 -9.62
CA PHE A 126 -1.78 0.03 -9.02
C PHE A 126 -1.93 1.55 -8.92
N ASP A 127 -2.97 2.18 -9.49
CA ASP A 127 -3.27 3.62 -9.36
C ASP A 127 -3.25 4.15 -7.91
N PRO A 128 -3.69 3.39 -6.88
CA PRO A 128 -3.58 3.82 -5.49
C PRO A 128 -2.16 4.22 -5.06
N TYR A 129 -1.11 3.64 -5.64
CA TYR A 129 0.28 4.00 -5.34
C TYR A 129 0.63 5.41 -5.82
N GLU A 130 0.08 5.87 -6.94
CA GLU A 130 0.32 7.24 -7.42
C GLU A 130 -0.26 8.26 -6.44
N THR A 131 -1.54 8.10 -6.08
CA THR A 131 -2.21 8.98 -5.11
C THR A 131 -1.47 8.95 -3.78
N TYR A 132 -1.10 7.76 -3.30
CA TYR A 132 -0.37 7.60 -2.06
C TYR A 132 0.99 8.31 -2.07
N ALA A 133 1.76 8.15 -3.14
CA ALA A 133 3.05 8.82 -3.28
C ALA A 133 2.90 10.34 -3.33
N GLN A 134 1.90 10.86 -4.05
CA GLN A 134 1.61 12.30 -4.09
C GLN A 134 1.26 12.87 -2.71
N ASP A 135 0.51 12.13 -1.90
CA ASP A 135 0.11 12.55 -0.55
C ASP A 135 1.28 12.50 0.45
N ILE A 136 1.99 11.36 0.52
CA ILE A 136 3.03 11.12 1.52
C ILE A 136 4.31 11.92 1.23
N LEU A 137 4.66 12.10 -0.05
CA LEU A 137 5.86 12.84 -0.45
C LEU A 137 5.63 14.35 -0.61
N ARG A 138 4.40 14.84 -0.36
CA ARG A 138 4.08 16.26 -0.46
C ARG A 138 4.96 17.12 0.44
N SER A 139 5.42 18.26 -0.07
CA SER A 139 6.09 19.27 0.75
C SER A 139 5.15 19.74 1.88
N GLY A 140 5.58 19.54 3.13
CA GLY A 140 4.77 19.85 4.31
C GLY A 140 3.94 18.68 4.88
N PHE A 141 4.08 17.46 4.36
CA PHE A 141 3.46 16.27 4.98
C PHE A 141 3.85 16.14 6.46
N HIS A 142 5.14 16.28 6.78
CA HIS A 142 5.64 16.12 8.15
C HIS A 142 5.10 17.21 9.10
N ASP A 143 5.07 18.47 8.67
CA ASP A 143 4.51 19.56 9.48
C ASP A 143 3.01 19.36 9.71
N HIS A 144 2.27 18.94 8.68
CA HIS A 144 0.87 18.58 8.81
C HIS A 144 0.66 17.43 9.80
N PHE A 145 1.44 16.36 9.67
CA PHE A 145 1.42 15.21 10.58
C PHE A 145 1.65 15.62 12.04
N LEU A 146 2.69 16.40 12.32
CA LEU A 146 2.98 16.89 13.67
C LEU A 146 1.88 17.80 14.22
N SER A 147 1.22 18.59 13.36
CA SER A 147 0.08 19.42 13.77
C SER A 147 -1.10 18.59 14.26
N GLN A 148 -1.33 17.41 13.68
CA GLN A 148 -2.38 16.48 14.10
C GLN A 148 -2.08 15.89 15.49
N LEU A 149 -0.81 15.57 15.76
CA LEU A 149 -0.37 15.05 17.06
C LEU A 149 -0.40 16.13 18.17
N SER A 150 -0.35 17.40 17.78
CA SER A 150 -0.33 18.55 18.69
C SER A 150 -1.73 19.08 19.05
N LYS A 151 -2.81 18.50 18.48
CA LYS A 151 -4.19 18.86 18.80
C LYS A 151 -4.46 18.69 20.31
N PRO A 152 -5.27 19.56 20.94
CA PRO A 152 -5.66 19.39 22.34
C PRO A 152 -6.26 17.99 22.58
N GLY A 153 -5.68 17.24 23.52
CA GLY A 153 -6.10 15.88 23.84
C GLY A 153 -5.45 14.76 23.00
N ALA A 154 -4.83 15.05 21.86
CA ALA A 154 -4.17 14.03 21.02
C ALA A 154 -3.03 13.33 21.74
N ALA A 155 -2.11 14.07 22.35
CA ALA A 155 -1.00 13.48 23.10
C ALA A 155 -1.47 12.58 24.25
N ILE A 156 -2.50 13.01 25.00
CA ILE A 156 -3.06 12.25 26.13
C ILE A 156 -3.72 10.96 25.62
N TYR A 157 -4.51 11.07 24.54
CA TYR A 157 -5.14 9.92 23.91
C TYR A 157 -4.11 8.90 23.42
N LEU A 158 -3.09 9.34 22.68
CA LEU A 158 -2.06 8.44 22.15
C LEU A 158 -1.26 7.75 23.26
N GLN A 159 -0.98 8.46 24.37
CA GLN A 159 -0.34 7.88 25.56
C GLN A 159 -1.23 6.85 26.29
N SER A 160 -2.56 6.93 26.13
CA SER A 160 -3.51 6.03 26.79
C SER A 160 -3.66 4.67 26.11
N ILE A 161 -3.20 4.53 24.86
CA ILE A 161 -3.37 3.28 24.07
C ILE A 161 -2.47 2.18 24.62
N CYS A 162 -1.16 2.43 24.66
CA CYS A 162 -0.17 1.61 25.35
C CYS A 162 1.15 2.37 25.54
N GLU A 163 2.04 1.83 26.37
CA GLU A 163 3.36 2.41 26.63
C GLU A 163 4.18 2.56 25.33
N GLY A 164 4.74 3.74 25.10
CA GLY A 164 5.55 4.04 23.93
C GLY A 164 4.77 4.30 22.63
N PHE A 165 3.43 4.18 22.63
CA PHE A 165 2.64 4.34 21.40
C PHE A 165 2.76 5.74 20.80
N LYS A 166 2.69 6.78 21.64
CA LYS A 166 2.85 8.18 21.18
C LYS A 166 4.20 8.39 20.51
N GLU A 167 5.27 7.87 21.10
CA GLU A 167 6.63 7.99 20.59
C GLU A 167 6.78 7.20 19.27
N ALA A 168 6.19 6.00 19.19
CA ALA A 168 6.17 5.21 17.96
C ALA A 168 5.41 5.94 16.84
N VAL A 169 4.26 6.53 17.15
CA VAL A 169 3.51 7.38 16.20
C VAL A 169 4.37 8.55 15.75
N GLN A 170 5.03 9.26 16.66
CA GLN A 170 5.78 10.47 16.32
C GLN A 170 7.06 10.20 15.51
N TYR A 171 7.77 9.10 15.80
CA TYR A 171 9.13 8.87 15.29
C TYR A 171 9.28 7.65 14.37
N VAL A 172 8.39 6.67 14.46
CA VAL A 172 8.47 5.42 13.67
C VAL A 172 7.48 5.43 12.52
N LEU A 173 6.21 5.78 12.78
CA LEU A 173 5.15 5.77 11.77
C LEU A 173 5.51 6.58 10.50
N PRO A 174 6.09 7.79 10.55
CA PRO A 174 6.45 8.53 9.33
C PRO A 174 7.42 7.77 8.42
N ARG A 175 8.28 6.91 8.98
CA ARG A 175 9.18 6.06 8.20
C ARG A 175 8.44 4.87 7.60
N LEU A 176 7.53 4.25 8.36
CA LEU A 176 6.70 3.14 7.88
C LEU A 176 5.78 3.58 6.72
N LEU A 177 5.29 4.82 6.75
CA LEU A 177 4.48 5.39 5.66
C LEU A 177 5.26 5.59 4.35
N LEU A 178 6.60 5.52 4.36
CA LEU A 178 7.39 5.52 3.13
C LEU A 178 7.52 4.13 2.49
N THR A 179 7.23 3.05 3.23
CA THR A 179 7.40 1.67 2.75
C THR A 179 6.65 1.41 1.44
N PRO A 180 5.38 1.82 1.25
CA PRO A 180 4.69 1.60 -0.02
C PRO A 180 5.33 2.31 -1.21
N VAL A 181 5.91 3.48 -1.01
CA VAL A 181 6.64 4.21 -2.06
C VAL A 181 7.85 3.41 -2.51
N TYR A 182 8.67 2.93 -1.56
CA TYR A 182 9.82 2.10 -1.89
C TYR A 182 9.44 0.78 -2.54
N HIS A 183 8.35 0.15 -2.08
CA HIS A 183 7.92 -1.13 -2.62
C HIS A 183 7.36 -1.00 -4.05
N CYS A 184 6.61 0.07 -4.34
CA CYS A 184 6.17 0.36 -5.70
C CYS A 184 7.34 0.57 -6.66
N LEU A 185 8.39 1.28 -6.23
CA LEU A 185 9.60 1.45 -7.03
C LEU A 185 10.31 0.11 -7.27
N HIS A 186 10.30 -0.78 -6.28
CA HIS A 186 10.88 -2.10 -6.40
C HIS A 186 10.12 -3.01 -7.38
N TYR A 187 8.78 -2.94 -7.44
CA TYR A 187 7.98 -3.67 -8.43
C TYR A 187 8.42 -3.37 -9.86
N PHE A 188 8.76 -2.12 -10.19
CA PHE A 188 9.23 -1.78 -11.54
C PHE A 188 10.54 -2.48 -11.90
N GLU A 189 11.46 -2.66 -10.94
CA GLU A 189 12.73 -3.37 -11.18
C GLU A 189 12.50 -4.88 -11.37
N ILE A 190 11.60 -5.48 -10.59
CA ILE A 190 11.23 -6.90 -10.72
C ILE A 190 10.53 -7.17 -12.04
N LEU A 191 9.59 -6.31 -12.43
CA LEU A 191 8.91 -6.41 -13.72
C LEU A 191 9.92 -6.35 -14.87
N LYS A 192 10.89 -5.45 -14.79
CA LYS A 192 11.96 -5.31 -15.79
C LYS A 192 12.79 -6.59 -15.91
N ALA A 193 13.16 -7.20 -14.78
CA ALA A 193 13.86 -8.50 -14.76
C ALA A 193 13.01 -9.60 -15.40
N SER A 194 11.71 -9.67 -15.07
CA SER A 194 10.80 -10.70 -15.59
C SER A 194 10.54 -10.60 -17.10
N VAL A 195 10.53 -9.40 -17.67
CA VAL A 195 10.34 -9.16 -19.12
C VAL A 195 11.62 -9.45 -19.91
N SER A 196 12.79 -9.17 -19.33
CA SER A 196 14.08 -9.50 -19.97
C SER A 196 14.26 -11.01 -20.16
N ASP A 197 13.69 -11.84 -19.27
CA ASP A 197 13.68 -13.30 -19.43
C ASP A 197 12.57 -13.77 -20.39
N ALA A 198 11.36 -13.18 -20.32
CA ALA A 198 10.23 -13.56 -21.19
C ALA A 198 10.48 -13.29 -22.69
N SER A 199 11.28 -12.27 -23.01
CA SER A 199 11.61 -11.92 -24.40
C SER A 199 12.61 -12.87 -25.08
N HIS A 200 13.22 -13.81 -24.34
CA HIS A 200 13.98 -14.92 -24.93
C HIS A 200 13.13 -16.15 -25.26
N ASN A 201 11.87 -16.23 -24.78
CA ASN A 201 11.04 -17.43 -24.89
C ASN A 201 9.76 -17.23 -25.73
N ALA A 202 9.64 -16.11 -26.45
CA ALA A 202 8.50 -15.86 -27.33
C ALA A 202 8.64 -16.70 -28.63
N PRO A 203 7.64 -17.52 -29.01
CA PRO A 203 7.70 -18.27 -30.25
C PRO A 203 7.62 -17.31 -31.44
N HIS A 204 8.61 -17.39 -32.34
CA HIS A 204 8.60 -16.76 -33.66
C HIS A 204 7.61 -17.43 -34.62
#